data_AF-A0AA42X697-F1
#
_entry.id   AF-A0AA42X697-F1
#
_cell.length_a   1.000
_cell.length_b   1.000
_cell.length_c   1.000
_cell.angle_alpha   90.00
_cell.angle_beta   90.00
_cell.angle_gamma   90.00
#
_symmetry.space_group_name_H-M   'P 1'
#
loop_
_entity.id
_entity.type
_entity.pdbx_description
1 polymer ?
#
loop_
_entity_poly.entity_id
_entity_poly.type
_entity_poly.pdbx_seq_one_letter_code
_entity_poly.pdbx_strand_id
1 'polypeptide(L)'
;MDDAFSPLIHAAWQGVFAGARTLQNDRMLRLACSDDLDEGEDGMLLQPVAGPARALLRPALAARLHLHAQPHWTLAQLQQRLQQLGQRTHGADRVFYFPAAELAALAERQAPPHIRRLDPADAAAFDVFQASASEEDLDAAWVELDHWQVFGAFDGERLVAAGSMYPWSLDPALADMGVLTLPEARGRGHARQLVHAMAVSARTAGLQPQYRSQLDNTASIITAERSNLRAFADWDTVLAVD
;
A
#
# COMPACT_ATOMS: atom_id res chain seq x y z
N MET A 1 14.00 -11.45 -16.83
CA MET A 1 13.94 -10.25 -15.97
C MET A 1 13.68 -10.79 -14.58
N ASP A 2 14.49 -10.42 -13.60
CA ASP A 2 14.34 -10.93 -12.24
C ASP A 2 13.16 -10.19 -11.57
N ASP A 3 12.08 -10.91 -11.29
CA ASP A 3 10.87 -10.38 -10.65
C ASP A 3 10.99 -10.39 -9.10
N ALA A 4 12.17 -10.70 -8.55
CA ALA A 4 12.37 -10.72 -7.10
C ALA A 4 12.24 -9.34 -6.46
N PHE A 5 11.47 -9.27 -5.38
CA PHE A 5 11.38 -8.09 -4.52
C PHE A 5 12.57 -7.98 -3.58
N SER A 6 12.80 -6.78 -3.05
CA SER A 6 13.81 -6.55 -2.00
C SER A 6 13.52 -7.42 -0.76
N PRO A 7 14.53 -8.04 -0.14
CA PRO A 7 14.35 -8.76 1.13
C PRO A 7 13.78 -7.88 2.25
N LEU A 8 14.00 -6.56 2.20
CA LEU A 8 13.44 -5.61 3.17
C LEU A 8 11.91 -5.59 3.14
N ILE A 9 11.29 -5.73 1.96
CA ILE A 9 9.83 -5.81 1.82
C ILE A 9 9.31 -7.06 2.53
N HIS A 10 9.95 -8.21 2.30
CA HIS A 10 9.58 -9.46 2.98
C HIS A 10 9.80 -9.39 4.49
N ALA A 11 10.87 -8.73 4.94
CA ALA A 11 11.15 -8.52 6.35
C ALA A 11 10.12 -7.61 7.02
N ALA A 12 9.70 -6.52 6.35
CA ALA A 12 8.68 -5.61 6.86
C ALA A 12 7.34 -6.33 7.10
N TRP A 13 6.80 -7.00 6.06
CA TRP A 13 5.57 -7.79 6.22
C TRP A 13 5.71 -8.98 7.18
N GLN A 14 6.94 -9.47 7.40
CA GLN A 14 7.19 -10.44 8.46
C GLN A 14 7.10 -9.82 9.85
N GLY A 15 7.65 -8.63 10.03
CA GLY A 15 7.61 -7.85 11.27
C GLY A 15 6.18 -7.45 11.64
N VAL A 16 5.44 -6.85 10.71
CA VAL A 16 4.04 -6.43 10.89
C VAL A 16 3.17 -7.58 11.41
N PHE A 17 3.39 -8.80 10.90
CA PHE A 17 2.60 -9.98 11.26
C PHE A 17 3.26 -10.89 12.31
N ALA A 18 4.37 -10.48 12.92
CA ALA A 18 5.04 -11.31 13.93
C ALA A 18 4.19 -11.47 15.19
N GLY A 19 3.53 -10.38 15.60
CA GLY A 19 2.73 -10.29 16.83
C GLY A 19 3.53 -10.56 18.10
N ALA A 20 2.85 -10.49 19.25
CA ALA A 20 3.44 -10.80 20.55
C ALA A 20 3.50 -12.31 20.82
N ARG A 21 2.55 -13.08 20.26
CA ARG A 21 2.48 -14.54 20.45
C ARG A 21 2.02 -15.24 19.18
N THR A 22 2.82 -16.19 18.73
CA THR A 22 2.48 -17.10 17.63
C THR A 22 1.43 -18.12 18.08
N LEU A 23 0.33 -18.20 17.33
CA LEU A 23 -0.73 -19.19 17.50
C LEU A 23 -0.56 -20.38 16.56
N GLN A 24 -0.06 -20.13 15.34
CA GLN A 24 0.23 -21.14 14.33
C GLN A 24 1.39 -20.70 13.45
N ASN A 25 2.29 -21.64 13.13
CA ASN A 25 3.34 -21.44 12.13
C ASN A 25 3.32 -22.58 11.12
N ASP A 26 2.39 -22.51 10.17
CA ASP A 26 2.19 -23.52 9.14
C ASP A 26 2.69 -23.02 7.76
N ARG A 27 2.87 -23.95 6.81
CA ARG A 27 3.23 -23.65 5.42
C ARG A 27 2.11 -22.93 4.67
N MET A 28 0.85 -23.10 5.08
CA MET A 28 -0.29 -22.42 4.45
C MET A 28 -0.63 -21.09 5.10
N LEU A 29 -0.57 -21.02 6.44
CA LEU A 29 -0.94 -19.84 7.21
C LEU A 29 -0.07 -19.69 8.45
N ARG A 30 0.46 -18.48 8.66
CA ARG A 30 1.06 -18.04 9.91
C ARG A 30 0.05 -17.19 10.66
N LEU A 31 -0.24 -17.56 11.90
CA LEU A 31 -1.23 -16.90 12.73
C LEU A 31 -0.56 -16.42 14.01
N ALA A 32 -0.68 -15.14 14.31
CA ALA A 32 -0.18 -14.53 15.52
C ALA A 32 -1.27 -13.71 16.21
N CYS A 33 -1.00 -13.31 17.44
CA CYS A 33 -1.84 -12.34 18.15
C CYS A 33 -1.02 -11.19 18.72
N SER A 34 -1.64 -10.01 18.74
CA SER A 34 -1.12 -8.77 19.30
C SER A 34 -2.28 -7.89 19.77
N ASP A 35 -2.08 -7.14 20.85
CA ASP A 35 -2.97 -6.05 21.25
C ASP A 35 -2.60 -4.72 20.56
N ASP A 36 -1.46 -4.69 19.85
CA ASP A 36 -0.94 -3.55 19.09
C ASP A 36 -1.60 -3.50 17.70
N LEU A 37 -2.87 -3.09 17.70
CA LEU A 37 -3.73 -2.87 16.52
C LEU A 37 -4.52 -1.58 16.76
N ASP A 38 -4.87 -0.88 15.69
CA ASP A 38 -5.57 0.39 15.80
C ASP A 38 -6.95 0.24 16.44
N GLU A 39 -7.47 1.36 16.96
CA GLU A 39 -8.82 1.40 17.51
C GLU A 39 -9.85 1.05 16.42
N GLY A 40 -10.82 0.19 16.76
CA GLY A 40 -11.79 -0.32 15.78
C GLY A 40 -11.30 -1.50 14.92
N GLU A 41 -10.03 -1.91 15.03
CA GLU A 41 -9.50 -3.09 14.34
C GLU A 41 -9.36 -4.28 15.30
N ASP A 42 -9.76 -5.47 14.86
CA ASP A 42 -9.57 -6.73 15.61
C ASP A 42 -8.53 -7.66 14.96
N GLY A 43 -7.99 -7.28 13.82
CA GLY A 43 -6.90 -8.03 13.19
C GLY A 43 -6.58 -7.56 11.78
N MET A 44 -5.62 -8.23 11.17
CA MET A 44 -5.21 -8.04 9.78
C MET A 44 -5.02 -9.41 9.11
N LEU A 45 -5.25 -9.45 7.80
CA LEU A 45 -5.06 -10.61 6.93
C LEU A 45 -4.13 -10.21 5.79
N LEU A 46 -3.19 -11.08 5.43
CA LEU A 46 -2.32 -10.90 4.27
C LEU A 46 -2.31 -12.18 3.43
N GLN A 47 -2.78 -12.07 2.19
CA GLN A 47 -2.72 -13.13 1.19
C GLN A 47 -1.65 -12.75 0.15
N PRO A 48 -0.41 -13.26 0.27
CA PRO A 48 0.61 -13.00 -0.74
C PRO A 48 0.30 -13.74 -2.04
N VAL A 49 0.85 -13.22 -3.15
CA VAL A 49 0.84 -13.90 -4.45
C VAL A 49 1.59 -15.23 -4.40
N ALA A 50 2.65 -15.29 -3.59
CA ALA A 50 3.43 -16.51 -3.36
C ALA A 50 3.87 -16.64 -1.89
N GLY A 51 3.80 -17.85 -1.36
CA GLY A 51 4.19 -18.17 0.01
C GLY A 51 3.00 -18.26 0.98
N PRO A 52 3.27 -18.45 2.29
CA PRO A 52 2.24 -18.61 3.29
C PRO A 52 1.46 -17.32 3.52
N ALA A 53 0.14 -17.44 3.65
CA ALA A 53 -0.70 -16.36 4.15
C ALA A 53 -0.33 -16.00 5.60
N ARG A 54 -0.75 -14.81 6.03
CA ARG A 54 -0.54 -14.34 7.40
C ARG A 54 -1.84 -13.77 7.95
N ALA A 55 -2.01 -13.95 9.25
CA ALA A 55 -3.05 -13.25 9.97
C ALA A 55 -2.55 -12.87 11.36
N LEU A 56 -2.87 -11.64 11.75
CA LEU A 56 -2.61 -11.10 13.08
C LEU A 56 -3.96 -10.77 13.70
N LEU A 57 -4.25 -11.28 14.88
CA LEU A 57 -5.57 -11.12 15.52
C LEU A 57 -5.42 -10.57 16.93
N ARG A 58 -6.36 -9.73 17.37
CA ARG A 58 -6.45 -9.38 18.79
C ARG A 58 -6.73 -10.64 19.61
N PRO A 59 -6.13 -10.81 20.80
CA PRO A 59 -6.36 -11.97 21.67
C PRO A 59 -7.84 -12.27 21.94
N ALA A 60 -8.69 -11.25 22.08
CA ALA A 60 -10.13 -11.41 22.29
C ALA A 60 -10.82 -12.10 21.10
N LEU A 61 -10.50 -11.69 19.87
CA LEU A 61 -11.02 -12.33 18.67
C LEU A 61 -10.46 -13.75 18.50
N ALA A 62 -9.16 -13.95 18.75
CA ALA A 62 -8.55 -15.28 18.71
C ALA A 62 -9.22 -16.27 19.68
N ALA A 63 -9.63 -15.82 20.86
CA ALA A 63 -10.37 -16.63 21.83
C ALA A 63 -11.78 -16.99 21.32
N ARG A 64 -12.52 -16.03 20.76
CA ARG A 64 -13.86 -16.25 20.15
C ARG A 64 -13.83 -17.21 18.97
N LEU A 65 -12.73 -17.22 18.21
CA LEU A 65 -12.54 -18.13 17.09
C LEU A 65 -12.32 -19.58 17.52
N HIS A 66 -12.02 -19.83 18.80
CA HIS A 66 -11.72 -21.16 19.35
C HIS A 66 -10.65 -21.92 18.54
N LEU A 67 -9.60 -21.21 18.13
CA LEU A 67 -8.57 -21.72 17.20
C LEU A 67 -7.91 -23.03 17.69
N HIS A 68 -7.87 -23.27 19.00
CA HIS A 68 -7.33 -24.50 19.59
C HIS A 68 -8.14 -25.77 19.26
N ALA A 69 -9.41 -25.64 18.85
CA ALA A 69 -10.27 -26.78 18.53
C ALA A 69 -9.88 -27.47 17.21
N GLN A 70 -9.14 -26.78 16.33
CA GLN A 70 -8.68 -27.30 15.05
C GLN A 70 -7.26 -26.80 14.77
N PRO A 71 -6.25 -27.69 14.66
CA PRO A 71 -4.92 -27.28 14.20
C PRO A 71 -4.91 -27.05 12.68
N HIS A 72 -3.90 -26.32 12.18
CA HIS A 72 -3.62 -26.11 10.76
C HIS A 72 -4.72 -25.35 9.98
N TRP A 73 -5.14 -24.20 10.50
CA TRP A 73 -6.02 -23.28 9.80
C TRP A 73 -5.42 -22.84 8.47
N THR A 74 -6.24 -22.78 7.44
CA THR A 74 -5.95 -22.04 6.20
C THR A 74 -6.57 -20.63 6.28
N LEU A 75 -6.10 -19.70 5.44
CA LEU A 75 -6.68 -18.35 5.40
C LEU A 75 -8.17 -18.39 5.04
N ALA A 76 -8.55 -19.23 4.08
CA ALA A 76 -9.95 -19.38 3.67
C ALA A 76 -10.85 -19.88 4.82
N GLN A 77 -10.38 -20.85 5.60
CA GLN A 77 -11.11 -21.32 6.78
C GLN A 77 -11.25 -20.22 7.84
N LEU A 78 -10.17 -19.46 8.08
CA LEU A 78 -10.19 -18.35 9.02
C LEU A 78 -11.19 -17.28 8.58
N GLN A 79 -11.17 -16.86 7.32
CA GLN A 79 -12.10 -15.90 6.74
C GLN A 79 -13.56 -16.39 6.84
N GLN A 80 -13.81 -17.64 6.50
CA GLN A 80 -15.15 -18.23 6.65
C GLN A 80 -15.61 -18.21 8.12
N ARG A 81 -14.71 -18.50 9.06
CA ARG A 81 -15.03 -18.48 10.49
C ARG A 81 -15.28 -17.06 11.01
N LEU A 82 -14.51 -16.08 10.55
CA LEU A 82 -14.72 -14.66 10.84
C LEU A 82 -16.12 -14.21 10.40
N GLN A 83 -16.51 -14.55 9.17
CA GLN A 83 -17.85 -14.27 8.63
C GLN A 83 -18.96 -14.94 9.45
N GLN A 84 -18.77 -16.20 9.88
CA GLN A 84 -19.72 -16.90 10.74
C GLN A 84 -19.90 -16.24 12.12
N LEU A 85 -18.87 -15.56 12.62
CA LEU A 85 -18.94 -14.79 13.86
C LEU A 85 -19.51 -13.37 13.66
N GLY A 86 -19.87 -12.99 12.44
CA GLY A 86 -20.34 -11.65 12.10
C GLY A 86 -19.23 -10.62 11.97
N GLN A 87 -17.95 -11.00 11.97
CA GLN A 87 -16.86 -10.06 11.73
C GLN A 87 -16.89 -9.60 10.27
N ARG A 88 -16.61 -8.32 10.06
CA ARG A 88 -16.44 -7.72 8.74
C ARG A 88 -14.97 -7.40 8.51
N THR A 89 -14.61 -7.21 7.25
CA THR A 89 -13.32 -6.61 6.90
C THR A 89 -13.55 -5.24 6.26
N HIS A 90 -12.52 -4.42 6.26
CA HIS A 90 -12.57 -3.07 5.66
C HIS A 90 -12.70 -3.15 4.13
N GLY A 91 -12.04 -4.14 3.52
CA GLY A 91 -11.90 -4.27 2.08
C GLY A 91 -10.43 -4.27 1.72
N ALA A 92 -10.00 -5.29 0.99
CA ALA A 92 -8.59 -5.52 0.75
C ALA A 92 -7.96 -4.46 -0.16
N ASP A 93 -6.74 -4.06 0.19
CA ASP A 93 -5.81 -3.39 -0.71
C ASP A 93 -4.90 -4.43 -1.36
N ARG A 94 -4.75 -4.34 -2.68
CA ARG A 94 -3.61 -4.94 -3.36
C ARG A 94 -2.38 -4.10 -3.15
N VAL A 95 -1.34 -4.73 -2.62
CA VAL A 95 -0.03 -4.14 -2.37
C VAL A 95 0.90 -4.48 -3.55
N PHE A 96 1.58 -3.46 -4.05
CA PHE A 96 2.51 -3.56 -5.17
C PHE A 96 3.90 -3.02 -4.80
N TYR A 97 4.93 -3.65 -5.36
CA TYR A 97 6.31 -3.20 -5.26
C TYR A 97 7.02 -3.30 -6.60
N PHE A 98 8.14 -2.58 -6.71
CA PHE A 98 9.07 -2.77 -7.82
C PHE A 98 9.90 -4.03 -7.57
N PRO A 99 10.08 -4.90 -8.57
CA PRO A 99 11.20 -5.83 -8.56
C PRO A 99 12.53 -5.08 -8.32
N ALA A 100 13.44 -5.68 -7.57
CA ALA A 100 14.67 -5.01 -7.15
C ALA A 100 15.52 -4.54 -8.34
N ALA A 101 15.57 -5.35 -9.40
CA ALA A 101 16.27 -5.01 -10.64
C ALA A 101 15.60 -3.83 -11.38
N GLU A 102 14.26 -3.79 -11.43
CA GLU A 102 13.51 -2.70 -12.05
C GLU A 102 13.74 -1.38 -11.30
N LEU A 103 13.68 -1.41 -9.96
CA LEU A 103 13.91 -0.22 -9.15
C LEU A 103 15.35 0.31 -9.29
N ALA A 104 16.34 -0.59 -9.36
CA ALA A 104 17.73 -0.21 -9.60
C ALA A 104 17.91 0.42 -11.00
N ALA A 105 17.35 -0.19 -12.04
CA ALA A 105 17.42 0.35 -13.39
C ALA A 105 16.67 1.68 -13.55
N LEU A 106 15.58 1.87 -12.80
CA LEU A 106 14.82 3.11 -12.79
C LEU A 106 15.62 4.26 -12.18
N ALA A 107 16.42 4.00 -11.15
CA ALA A 107 17.23 5.02 -10.48
C ALA A 107 18.34 5.62 -11.36
N GLU A 108 18.73 4.92 -12.44
CA GLU A 108 19.71 5.42 -13.42
C GLU A 108 19.06 6.32 -14.50
N ARG A 109 17.73 6.45 -14.50
CA ARG A 109 16.99 7.25 -15.50
C ARG A 109 16.80 8.68 -15.01
N GLN A 110 16.90 9.62 -15.94
CA GLN A 110 16.55 11.01 -15.67
C GLN A 110 15.02 11.18 -15.65
N ALA A 111 14.50 11.84 -14.61
CA ALA A 111 13.10 12.20 -14.55
C ALA A 111 12.76 13.21 -15.68
N PRO A 112 11.58 13.09 -16.33
CA PRO A 112 11.13 14.08 -17.30
C PRO A 112 11.04 15.47 -16.67
N PRO A 113 11.42 16.55 -17.37
CA PRO A 113 11.54 17.89 -16.77
C PRO A 113 10.22 18.48 -16.27
N HIS A 114 9.08 17.99 -16.77
CA HIS A 114 7.76 18.40 -16.32
C HIS A 114 7.30 17.67 -15.05
N ILE A 115 8.08 16.69 -14.56
CA ILE A 115 7.90 16.02 -13.28
C ILE A 115 8.94 16.55 -12.32
N ARG A 116 8.50 17.22 -11.25
CA ARG A 116 9.42 17.76 -10.25
C ARG A 116 8.83 17.67 -8.85
N ARG A 117 9.72 17.75 -7.86
CA ARG A 117 9.32 17.93 -6.46
C ARG A 117 8.59 19.26 -6.32
N LEU A 118 7.53 19.26 -5.51
CA LEU A 118 6.82 20.47 -5.10
C LEU A 118 7.47 21.04 -3.83
N ASP A 119 7.47 22.36 -3.74
CA ASP A 119 7.94 23.10 -2.57
C ASP A 119 6.85 24.10 -2.11
N PRO A 120 7.04 24.79 -0.96
CA PRO A 120 6.01 25.71 -0.45
C PRO A 120 5.59 26.82 -1.42
N ALA A 121 6.40 27.19 -2.41
CA ALA A 121 6.03 28.17 -3.44
C ALA A 121 4.96 27.63 -4.41
N ASP A 122 4.78 26.31 -4.48
CA ASP A 122 3.79 25.66 -5.34
C ASP A 122 2.39 25.58 -4.72
N ALA A 123 2.21 26.05 -3.48
CA ALA A 123 0.95 25.93 -2.74
C ALA A 123 -0.26 26.43 -3.54
N ALA A 124 -0.16 27.60 -4.18
CA ALA A 124 -1.25 28.14 -4.99
C ALA A 124 -1.61 27.24 -6.20
N ALA A 125 -0.61 26.61 -6.83
CA ALA A 125 -0.86 25.68 -7.94
C ALA A 125 -1.47 24.36 -7.45
N PHE A 126 -1.07 23.92 -6.25
CA PHE A 126 -1.62 22.74 -5.59
C PHE A 126 -3.07 22.93 -5.14
N ASP A 127 -3.40 24.09 -4.56
CA ASP A 127 -4.78 24.45 -4.17
C ASP A 127 -5.72 24.44 -5.38
N VAL A 128 -5.28 25.02 -6.52
CA VAL A 128 -6.05 25.00 -7.77
C VAL A 128 -6.21 23.58 -8.31
N PHE A 129 -5.19 22.75 -8.17
CA PHE A 129 -5.25 21.33 -8.55
C PHE A 129 -6.26 20.56 -7.69
N GLN A 130 -6.21 20.68 -6.36
CA GLN A 130 -7.17 20.03 -5.46
C GLN A 130 -8.60 20.50 -5.73
N ALA A 131 -8.80 21.80 -5.91
CA ALA A 131 -10.12 22.36 -6.25
C ALA A 131 -10.66 21.90 -7.62
N SER A 132 -9.81 21.34 -8.49
CA SER A 132 -10.19 20.79 -9.80
C SER A 132 -10.48 19.27 -9.74
N ALA A 133 -10.17 18.60 -8.64
CA ALA A 133 -10.41 17.17 -8.46
C ALA A 133 -11.78 16.92 -7.81
N SER A 134 -12.34 15.72 -8.00
CA SER A 134 -13.52 15.30 -7.23
C SER A 134 -13.13 14.92 -5.80
N GLU A 135 -14.08 15.01 -4.87
CA GLU A 135 -13.91 14.52 -3.50
C GLU A 135 -13.52 13.03 -3.47
N GLU A 136 -14.15 12.22 -4.32
CA GLU A 136 -13.80 10.80 -4.48
C GLU A 136 -12.34 10.58 -4.92
N ASP A 137 -11.84 11.37 -5.88
CA ASP A 137 -10.45 11.26 -6.32
C ASP A 137 -9.48 11.71 -5.21
N LEU A 138 -9.84 12.75 -4.45
CA LEU A 138 -9.04 13.27 -3.33
C LEU A 138 -8.94 12.23 -2.21
N ASP A 139 -10.07 11.69 -1.78
CA ASP A 139 -10.15 10.66 -0.74
C ASP A 139 -9.41 9.39 -1.14
N ALA A 140 -9.57 8.94 -2.39
CA ALA A 140 -8.94 7.72 -2.87
C ALA A 140 -7.42 7.84 -3.05
N ALA A 141 -6.93 9.01 -3.45
CA ALA A 141 -5.51 9.23 -3.72
C ALA A 141 -4.71 9.65 -2.49
N TRP A 142 -5.35 10.35 -1.54
CA TRP A 142 -4.76 10.92 -0.34
C TRP A 142 -3.41 11.60 -0.62
N VAL A 143 -3.46 12.66 -1.43
CA VAL A 143 -2.28 13.45 -1.82
C VAL A 143 -2.34 14.81 -1.14
N GLU A 144 -1.42 15.02 -0.20
CA GLU A 144 -1.30 16.27 0.56
C GLU A 144 0.06 16.95 0.36
N LEU A 145 0.08 18.27 0.43
CA LEU A 145 1.29 19.06 0.23
C LEU A 145 2.26 19.00 1.42
N ASP A 146 1.76 18.62 2.61
CA ASP A 146 2.54 18.48 3.85
C ASP A 146 3.04 17.04 4.11
N HIS A 147 2.69 16.09 3.23
CA HIS A 147 3.32 14.78 3.21
C HIS A 147 4.84 14.89 3.01
N TRP A 148 5.57 13.86 3.49
CA TRP A 148 7.03 13.87 3.57
C TRP A 148 7.73 14.27 2.25
N GLN A 149 7.27 13.76 1.12
CA GLN A 149 7.72 14.21 -0.19
C GLN A 149 6.56 14.27 -1.19
N VAL A 150 6.50 15.36 -1.95
CA VAL A 150 5.41 15.66 -2.89
C VAL A 150 6.00 16.01 -4.26
N PHE A 151 5.38 15.50 -5.31
CA PHE A 151 5.80 15.67 -6.69
C PHE A 151 4.60 16.09 -7.56
N GLY A 152 4.87 16.93 -8.56
CA GLY A 152 3.87 17.41 -9.50
C GLY A 152 4.27 17.15 -10.95
N ALA A 153 3.27 16.86 -11.78
CA ALA A 153 3.35 16.85 -13.22
C ALA A 153 2.72 18.13 -13.77
N PHE A 154 3.50 18.91 -14.52
CA PHE A 154 3.07 20.18 -15.06
C PHE A 154 2.78 20.10 -16.56
N ASP A 155 1.69 20.75 -16.99
CA ASP A 155 1.39 21.09 -18.38
C ASP A 155 1.48 22.62 -18.52
N GLY A 156 2.63 23.10 -18.97
CA GLY A 156 3.00 24.52 -18.84
C GLY A 156 3.16 24.92 -17.37
N GLU A 157 2.39 25.91 -16.91
CA GLU A 157 2.36 26.34 -15.51
C GLU A 157 1.30 25.60 -14.68
N ARG A 158 0.44 24.80 -15.32
CA ARG A 158 -0.67 24.12 -14.65
C ARG A 158 -0.20 22.78 -14.06
N LEU A 159 -0.44 22.57 -12.78
CA LEU A 159 -0.33 21.26 -12.15
C LEU A 159 -1.51 20.38 -12.61
N VAL A 160 -1.23 19.27 -13.28
CA VAL A 160 -2.25 18.37 -13.86
C VAL A 160 -2.29 16.98 -13.23
N ALA A 161 -1.24 16.62 -12.50
CA ALA A 161 -1.20 15.45 -11.64
C ALA A 161 -0.27 15.72 -10.46
N ALA A 162 -0.57 15.15 -9.30
CA ALA A 162 0.28 15.22 -8.13
C ALA A 162 0.40 13.82 -7.51
N GLY A 163 1.54 13.57 -6.89
CA GLY A 163 1.75 12.39 -6.08
C GLY A 163 2.50 12.76 -4.82
N SER A 164 2.22 12.05 -3.73
CA SER A 164 2.91 12.24 -2.46
C SER A 164 3.24 10.91 -1.82
N MET A 165 4.20 10.92 -0.90
CA MET A 165 4.61 9.75 -0.14
C MET A 165 4.86 10.09 1.32
N TYR A 166 4.77 9.08 2.17
CA TYR A 166 5.10 9.15 3.58
C TYR A 166 5.62 7.79 4.08
N PRO A 167 6.52 7.74 5.07
CA PRO A 167 6.87 6.50 5.74
C PRO A 167 5.61 5.83 6.28
N TRP A 168 5.42 4.56 5.96
CA TRP A 168 4.22 3.83 6.34
C TRP A 168 4.21 3.56 7.85
N SER A 169 3.04 3.73 8.48
CA SER A 169 2.91 3.68 9.94
C SER A 169 3.27 2.31 10.53
N LEU A 170 2.88 1.22 9.85
CA LEU A 170 3.13 -0.14 10.33
C LEU A 170 4.59 -0.59 10.15
N ASP A 171 5.31 -0.04 9.18
CA ASP A 171 6.76 -0.24 9.04
C ASP A 171 7.41 0.95 8.30
N PRO A 172 8.20 1.79 8.99
CA PRO A 172 8.78 3.00 8.41
C PRO A 172 9.91 2.72 7.41
N ALA A 173 10.31 1.46 7.20
CA ALA A 173 11.19 1.08 6.09
C ALA A 173 10.46 1.13 4.73
N LEU A 174 9.12 1.15 4.74
CA LEU A 174 8.28 1.30 3.56
C LEU A 174 7.80 2.75 3.43
N ALA A 175 7.74 3.26 2.20
CA ALA A 175 7.17 4.57 1.89
C ALA A 175 5.92 4.37 1.04
N ASP A 176 4.74 4.56 1.63
CA ASP A 176 3.46 4.46 0.94
C ASP A 176 3.26 5.70 0.06
N MET A 177 2.62 5.54 -1.09
CA MET A 177 2.43 6.63 -2.05
C MET A 177 1.02 6.70 -2.62
N GLY A 178 0.56 7.94 -2.79
CA GLY A 178 -0.68 8.30 -3.47
C GLY A 178 -0.41 9.06 -4.76
N VAL A 179 -1.27 8.89 -5.77
CA VAL A 179 -1.19 9.63 -7.04
C VAL A 179 -2.58 10.01 -7.53
N LEU A 180 -2.76 11.30 -7.84
CA LEU A 180 -3.97 11.85 -8.44
C LEU A 180 -3.62 12.47 -9.80
N THR A 181 -4.42 12.17 -10.82
CA THR A 181 -4.34 12.84 -12.14
C THR A 181 -5.71 13.38 -12.52
N LEU A 182 -5.78 14.68 -12.83
CA LEU A 182 -7.02 15.33 -13.23
C LEU A 182 -7.65 14.63 -14.45
N PRO A 183 -8.99 14.51 -14.53
CA PRO A 183 -9.68 13.79 -15.60
C PRO A 183 -9.20 14.13 -17.02
N GLU A 184 -9.00 15.41 -17.33
CA GLU A 184 -8.58 15.90 -18.65
C GLU A 184 -7.12 15.55 -19.03
N ALA A 185 -6.30 15.18 -18.04
CA ALA A 185 -4.89 14.85 -18.19
C ALA A 185 -4.61 13.34 -18.11
N ARG A 186 -5.64 12.51 -17.87
CA ARG A 186 -5.52 11.05 -17.80
C ARG A 186 -5.07 10.46 -19.15
N GLY A 187 -4.47 9.27 -19.10
CA GLY A 187 -4.01 8.55 -20.29
C GLY A 187 -2.72 9.08 -20.93
N ARG A 188 -2.13 10.17 -20.41
CA ARG A 188 -0.89 10.78 -20.93
C ARG A 188 0.39 10.30 -20.22
N GLY A 189 0.26 9.42 -19.23
CA GLY A 189 1.38 8.81 -18.52
C GLY A 189 1.94 9.61 -17.34
N HIS A 190 1.32 10.73 -16.94
CA HIS A 190 1.75 11.52 -15.79
C HIS A 190 1.82 10.70 -14.49
N ALA A 191 0.77 9.94 -14.18
CA ALA A 191 0.73 9.09 -13.00
C ALA A 191 1.92 8.12 -12.93
N ARG A 192 2.23 7.44 -14.05
CA ARG A 192 3.39 6.54 -14.14
C ARG A 192 4.70 7.26 -13.83
N GLN A 193 4.88 8.45 -14.39
CA GLN A 193 6.13 9.19 -14.22
C GLN A 193 6.25 9.75 -12.80
N LEU A 194 5.14 10.10 -12.14
CA LEU A 194 5.10 10.44 -10.72
C LEU A 194 5.47 9.24 -9.85
N VAL A 195 4.86 8.06 -10.08
CA VAL A 195 5.24 6.81 -9.39
C VAL A 195 6.75 6.54 -9.54
N HIS A 196 7.29 6.77 -10.73
CA HIS A 196 8.73 6.59 -10.99
C HIS A 196 9.60 7.58 -10.20
N ALA A 197 9.29 8.88 -10.26
CA ALA A 197 10.03 9.90 -9.52
C ALA A 197 9.98 9.64 -8.01
N MET A 198 8.79 9.26 -7.51
CA MET A 198 8.56 8.91 -6.13
C MET A 198 9.37 7.68 -5.70
N ALA A 199 9.38 6.62 -6.52
CA ALA A 199 10.13 5.41 -6.24
C ALA A 199 11.65 5.65 -6.15
N VAL A 200 12.20 6.45 -7.06
CA VAL A 200 13.62 6.84 -7.02
C VAL A 200 13.92 7.67 -5.77
N SER A 201 13.03 8.58 -5.39
CA SER A 201 13.22 9.40 -4.19
C SER A 201 13.18 8.57 -2.89
N ALA A 202 12.20 7.67 -2.76
CA ALA A 202 12.10 6.75 -1.61
C ALA A 202 13.37 5.88 -1.49
N ARG A 203 13.84 5.31 -2.61
CA ARG A 203 15.09 4.55 -2.65
C ARG A 203 16.29 5.38 -2.20
N THR A 204 16.37 6.65 -2.62
CA THR A 204 17.49 7.55 -2.30
C THR A 204 17.52 7.88 -0.81
N ALA A 205 16.35 7.93 -0.17
CA ALA A 205 16.19 8.06 1.27
C ALA A 205 16.35 6.73 2.05
N GLY A 206 16.67 5.62 1.38
CA GLY A 206 16.85 4.30 2.01
C GLY A 206 15.56 3.53 2.28
N LEU A 207 14.42 3.99 1.77
CA LEU A 207 13.11 3.36 1.95
C LEU A 207 12.70 2.51 0.73
N GLN A 208 11.78 1.57 0.93
CA GLN A 208 11.17 0.79 -0.14
C GLN A 208 9.85 1.45 -0.59
N PRO A 209 9.70 1.82 -1.86
CA PRO A 209 8.46 2.40 -2.37
C PRO A 209 7.33 1.38 -2.38
N GLN A 210 6.22 1.70 -1.72
CA GLN A 210 5.01 0.90 -1.66
C GLN A 210 3.87 1.60 -2.40
N TYR A 211 3.12 0.85 -3.21
CA TYR A 211 1.91 1.33 -3.85
C TYR A 211 0.74 0.41 -3.44
N ARG A 212 -0.39 1.00 -3.03
CA ARG A 212 -1.60 0.27 -2.66
C ARG A 212 -2.78 0.71 -3.50
N SER A 213 -3.71 -0.21 -3.72
CA SER A 213 -4.96 0.06 -4.42
C SER A 213 -6.04 -0.87 -3.91
N GLN A 214 -7.24 -0.35 -3.69
CA GLN A 214 -8.44 -1.18 -3.56
C GLN A 214 -8.60 -2.07 -4.80
N LEU A 215 -9.15 -3.28 -4.58
CA LEU A 215 -9.23 -4.31 -5.63
C LEU A 215 -10.14 -3.94 -6.81
N ASP A 216 -11.09 -3.03 -6.61
CA ASP A 216 -12.02 -2.53 -7.62
C ASP A 216 -11.54 -1.24 -8.30
N ASN A 217 -10.50 -0.58 -7.77
CA ASN A 217 -9.87 0.60 -8.40
C ASN A 217 -9.00 0.19 -9.61
N THR A 218 -9.67 -0.12 -10.71
CA THR A 218 -9.05 -0.58 -11.96
C THR A 218 -8.04 0.44 -12.51
N ALA A 219 -8.29 1.75 -12.36
CA ALA A 219 -7.40 2.78 -12.86
C ALA A 219 -6.05 2.82 -12.10
N SER A 220 -6.10 2.65 -10.78
CA SER A 220 -4.92 2.57 -9.91
C SER A 220 -4.13 1.29 -10.18
N ILE A 221 -4.79 0.13 -10.31
CA ILE A 221 -4.16 -1.14 -10.68
C ILE A 221 -3.42 -1.03 -12.03
N ILE A 222 -4.08 -0.48 -13.06
CA ILE A 222 -3.45 -0.25 -14.38
C ILE A 222 -2.24 0.69 -14.26
N THR A 223 -2.31 1.70 -13.39
CA THR A 223 -1.20 2.61 -13.14
C THR A 223 -0.02 1.88 -12.51
N ALA A 224 -0.26 1.01 -11.52
CA ALA A 224 0.77 0.21 -10.90
C ALA A 224 1.47 -0.69 -11.94
N GLU A 225 0.70 -1.48 -12.70
CA GLU A 225 1.23 -2.40 -13.71
C GLU A 225 2.01 -1.68 -14.82
N ARG A 226 1.47 -0.57 -15.33
CA ARG A 226 2.15 0.25 -16.36
C ARG A 226 3.39 0.95 -15.84
N SER A 227 3.53 1.06 -14.52
CA SER A 227 4.75 1.56 -13.86
C SER A 227 5.81 0.49 -13.66
N ASN A 228 5.56 -0.76 -14.09
CA ASN A 228 6.40 -1.94 -13.85
C ASN A 228 6.41 -2.41 -12.38
N LEU A 229 5.44 -1.99 -11.58
CA LEU A 229 5.19 -2.62 -10.29
C LEU A 229 4.62 -4.03 -10.51
N ARG A 230 4.78 -4.89 -9.50
CA ARG A 230 4.22 -6.24 -9.46
C ARG A 230 3.45 -6.42 -8.16
N ALA A 231 2.32 -7.12 -8.25
CA ALA A 231 1.51 -7.45 -7.09
C ALA A 231 2.31 -8.34 -6.13
N PHE A 232 2.24 -8.02 -4.84
CA PHE A 232 2.92 -8.74 -3.77
C PHE A 232 1.94 -9.52 -2.91
N ALA A 233 0.85 -8.86 -2.49
CA ALA A 233 -0.18 -9.44 -1.64
C ALA A 233 -1.48 -8.64 -1.73
N ASP A 234 -2.57 -9.27 -1.30
CA ASP A 234 -3.79 -8.58 -0.90
C ASP A 234 -3.79 -8.50 0.65
N TRP A 235 -3.93 -7.29 1.20
CA TRP A 235 -3.93 -6.99 2.63
C TRP A 235 -5.29 -6.43 3.04
N ASP A 236 -5.86 -6.93 4.13
CA ASP A 236 -7.18 -6.50 4.61
C ASP A 236 -7.19 -6.39 6.14
N THR A 237 -7.99 -5.47 6.66
CA THR A 237 -8.19 -5.26 8.10
C THR A 237 -9.49 -5.93 8.53
N VAL A 238 -9.44 -6.71 9.61
CA VAL A 238 -10.61 -7.24 10.30
C VAL A 238 -11.12 -6.18 11.27
N LEU A 239 -12.37 -5.78 11.11
CA LEU A 239 -12.98 -4.75 11.94
C LEU A 239 -13.50 -5.36 13.25
N ALA A 240 -13.40 -4.58 14.33
CA ALA A 240 -14.09 -4.86 15.56
C ALA A 240 -15.61 -4.86 15.32
N VAL A 241 -16.32 -5.70 16.07
CA VAL A 241 -17.79 -5.65 16.11
C VAL A 241 -18.18 -4.78 17.29
N ASP A 242 -19.02 -3.78 17.01
CA ASP A 242 -19.65 -2.92 18.02
C ASP A 242 -20.42 -3.73 19.08
#